data_AF-A0A9N9F1F4-F1
#
_entry.id   AF-A0A9N9F1F4-F1
#
_cell.length_a   1.000
_cell.length_b   1.000
_cell.length_c   1.000
_cell.angle_alpha   90.00
_cell.angle_beta   90.00
_cell.angle_gamma   90.00
#
_symmetry.space_group_name_H-M   'P 1'
#
loop_
_entity.id
_entity.type
_entity.pdbx_description
1 polymer ?
#
loop_
_entity_poly.entity_id
_entity_poly.type
_entity_poly.pdbx_seq_one_letter_code
_entity_poly.pdbx_strand_id
1 'polypeptide(L)'
;MSPKQFTLIINLFIILLILSTSIDSNTLIERDNIDFTPCTGEFCCASLAKKIAEKNFAHVATIAIVNKSGYNITHLPVTLEDGRFVKHDDHENIDINCEPQTEPLVNDQTETFSSITSRVFGGVKGIAIFTINDGGSSTFALFWNVPTIGPPIYEIEGLPNERYYNETKYGLDNTLYQVTIHQYEHVKNAVVNVWFIIPPYFFPPFIILFVSRIITV
;
A
#
# COMPACT_ATOMS: atom_id res chain seq x y z
N MET A 1 43.57 -13.97 -20.73
CA MET A 1 42.17 -14.45 -20.62
C MET A 1 41.62 -14.61 -22.02
N SER A 2 40.95 -15.71 -22.34
CA SER A 2 40.46 -15.91 -23.72
C SER A 2 39.20 -15.06 -23.99
N PRO A 3 38.93 -14.67 -25.25
CA PRO A 3 37.72 -13.90 -25.60
C PRO A 3 36.42 -14.56 -25.13
N LYS A 4 36.40 -15.90 -25.09
CA LYS A 4 35.26 -16.69 -24.60
C LYS A 4 35.05 -16.54 -23.08
N GLN A 5 36.13 -16.45 -22.30
CA GLN A 5 36.05 -16.24 -20.85
C GLN A 5 35.58 -14.83 -20.50
N PHE A 6 36.02 -13.82 -21.26
CA PHE A 6 35.58 -12.43 -21.07
C PHE A 6 34.08 -12.25 -21.33
N THR A 7 33.57 -12.88 -22.39
CA THR A 7 32.13 -12.83 -22.73
C THR A 7 31.27 -13.49 -21.64
N LEU A 8 31.75 -14.60 -21.06
CA LEU A 8 31.03 -15.32 -20.01
C LEU A 8 30.96 -14.52 -18.70
N ILE A 9 32.05 -13.84 -18.34
CA ILE A 9 32.10 -12.97 -17.15
C ILE A 9 31.15 -11.79 -17.29
N ILE A 10 31.10 -11.14 -18.48
CA ILE A 10 30.18 -10.03 -18.72
C ILE A 10 28.71 -10.48 -18.60
N ASN A 11 28.35 -11.60 -19.22
CA ASN A 11 26.98 -12.11 -19.14
C ASN A 11 26.59 -12.48 -17.70
N LEU A 12 27.51 -13.06 -16.93
CA LEU A 12 27.29 -13.36 -15.51
C LEU A 12 27.06 -12.07 -14.70
N PHE A 13 27.84 -11.02 -14.97
CA PHE A 13 27.72 -9.73 -14.30
C PHE A 13 26.38 -9.05 -14.60
N ILE A 14 25.91 -9.13 -15.85
CA ILE A 14 24.60 -8.60 -16.27
C ILE A 14 23.47 -9.36 -15.57
N ILE A 15 23.54 -10.70 -15.50
CA ILE A 15 22.55 -11.53 -14.81
C ILE A 15 22.49 -11.19 -13.32
N LEU A 16 23.65 -11.05 -12.66
CA LEU A 16 23.75 -10.61 -11.27
C LEU A 16 23.19 -9.21 -11.05
N LEU A 17 23.42 -8.28 -11.98
CA LEU A 17 22.85 -6.93 -11.90
C LEU A 17 21.32 -6.96 -11.97
N ILE A 18 20.76 -7.72 -12.91
CA ILE A 18 19.31 -7.89 -13.05
C ILE A 18 18.72 -8.54 -11.79
N LEU A 19 19.35 -9.59 -11.26
CA LEU A 19 18.90 -10.26 -10.04
C LEU A 19 19.01 -9.37 -8.79
N SER A 20 19.97 -8.44 -8.75
CA SER A 20 20.14 -7.53 -7.61
C SER A 20 19.02 -6.49 -7.47
N THR A 21 18.24 -6.26 -8.53
CA THR A 21 17.14 -5.29 -8.53
C THR A 21 15.81 -5.85 -7.99
N SER A 22 15.73 -7.13 -7.61
CA SER A 22 14.48 -7.76 -7.15
C SER A 22 14.37 -7.94 -5.61
N ILE A 23 15.21 -7.27 -4.82
CA ILE A 23 15.08 -7.32 -3.37
C ILE A 23 13.93 -6.38 -2.97
N ASP A 24 12.82 -6.99 -2.53
CA ASP A 24 11.62 -6.35 -2.05
C ASP A 24 11.93 -5.16 -1.15
N SER A 25 11.45 -4.00 -1.59
CA SER A 25 11.54 -2.74 -0.87
C SER A 25 10.49 -2.71 0.24
N ASN A 26 10.65 -3.55 1.26
CA ASN A 26 9.96 -3.35 2.53
C ASN A 26 10.56 -2.09 3.18
N THR A 27 10.02 -0.94 2.80
CA THR A 27 10.36 0.35 3.40
C THR A 27 9.78 0.38 4.80
N LEU A 28 10.63 0.10 5.80
CA LEU A 28 10.35 0.46 7.19
C LEU A 28 10.08 1.96 7.22
N ILE A 29 8.93 2.37 7.76
CA ILE A 29 8.72 3.77 8.11
C ILE A 29 9.82 4.09 9.13
N GLU A 30 10.73 4.97 8.72
CA GLU A 30 11.79 5.49 9.56
C GLU A 30 11.16 5.95 10.87
N ARG A 31 11.79 5.61 12.01
CA ARG A 31 11.41 6.14 13.32
C ARG A 31 11.67 7.64 13.32
N ASP A 32 10.84 8.38 12.60
CA ASP A 32 10.69 9.77 12.90
C ASP A 32 10.14 9.81 14.32
N ASN A 33 10.86 10.56 15.13
CA ASN A 33 10.60 10.82 16.53
C ASN A 33 9.28 11.61 16.57
N ILE A 34 8.14 10.92 16.44
CA ILE A 34 6.81 11.53 16.44
C ILE A 34 6.62 12.08 17.84
N ASP A 35 6.87 13.38 17.99
CA ASP A 35 6.69 14.09 19.24
C ASP A 35 5.20 14.07 19.58
N PHE A 36 4.87 13.45 20.71
CA PHE A 36 3.52 13.01 21.08
C PHE A 36 2.63 14.14 21.64
N THR A 37 2.80 15.38 21.19
CA THR A 37 1.84 16.47 21.44
C THR A 37 2.14 17.70 20.60
N PRO A 38 1.11 18.39 20.04
CA PRO A 38 -0.31 18.00 19.99
C PRO A 38 -0.58 17.01 18.84
N CYS A 39 -1.54 16.11 19.08
CA CYS A 39 -1.95 15.05 18.15
C CYS A 39 -2.69 15.67 16.95
N THR A 40 -1.96 16.18 15.96
CA THR A 40 -2.51 16.78 14.73
C THR A 40 -2.09 15.94 13.53
N GLY A 41 -3.06 15.43 12.76
CA GLY A 41 -2.81 14.75 11.48
C GLY A 41 -3.34 13.32 11.39
N GLU A 42 -3.05 12.67 10.26
CA GLU A 42 -3.59 11.37 9.83
C GLU A 42 -3.23 10.19 10.74
N PHE A 43 -2.16 10.33 11.54
CA PHE A 43 -1.68 9.29 12.46
C PHE A 43 -2.06 9.53 13.91
N CYS A 44 -2.92 10.51 14.19
CA CYS A 44 -3.27 10.86 15.56
C CYS A 44 -3.90 9.67 16.31
N CYS A 45 -4.81 8.93 15.66
CA CYS A 45 -5.40 7.73 16.22
C CYS A 45 -4.37 6.67 16.59
N ALA A 46 -3.35 6.46 15.75
CA ALA A 46 -2.28 5.50 15.99
C ALA A 46 -1.52 5.82 17.28
N SER A 47 -1.09 7.08 17.41
CA SER A 47 -0.34 7.57 18.56
C SER A 47 -1.14 7.52 19.85
N LEU A 48 -2.41 7.94 19.79
CA LEU A 48 -3.32 7.94 20.92
C LEU A 48 -3.62 6.51 21.40
N ALA A 49 -3.95 5.61 20.48
CA ALA A 49 -4.25 4.23 20.79
C ALA A 49 -3.05 3.52 21.42
N LYS A 50 -1.84 3.74 20.90
CA LYS A 50 -0.61 3.19 21.49
C LYS A 50 -0.41 3.67 22.93
N LYS A 51 -0.56 4.98 23.18
CA LYS A 51 -0.43 5.54 24.54
C LYS A 51 -1.46 4.95 25.51
N ILE A 52 -2.72 4.81 25.08
CA ILE A 52 -3.78 4.18 25.88
C ILE A 52 -3.44 2.71 26.14
N ALA A 53 -2.95 2.00 25.13
CA ALA A 53 -2.61 0.60 25.23
C ALA A 53 -1.46 0.35 26.21
N GLU A 54 -0.39 1.15 26.14
CA GLU A 54 0.76 1.08 27.06
C GLU A 54 0.34 1.34 28.51
N LYS A 55 -0.51 2.34 28.76
CA LYS A 55 -1.02 2.65 30.10
C LYS A 55 -1.82 1.51 30.72
N ASN A 56 -2.53 0.74 29.89
CA ASN A 56 -3.46 -0.31 30.32
C ASN A 56 -2.93 -1.73 30.09
N PHE A 57 -1.66 -1.88 29.69
CA PHE A 57 -1.07 -3.17 29.30
C PHE A 57 -1.94 -3.93 28.27
N ALA A 58 -2.52 -3.18 27.35
CA ALA A 58 -3.41 -3.68 26.30
C ALA A 58 -2.63 -3.90 24.99
N HIS A 59 -3.17 -4.76 24.13
CA HIS A 59 -2.69 -4.87 22.75
C HIS A 59 -3.43 -3.86 21.86
N VAL A 60 -2.78 -3.41 20.79
CA VAL A 60 -3.29 -2.38 19.89
C VAL A 60 -3.03 -2.76 18.44
N ALA A 61 -4.01 -2.47 17.58
CA ALA A 61 -3.90 -2.51 16.14
C ALA A 61 -4.43 -1.20 15.55
N THR A 62 -3.62 -0.54 14.73
CA THR A 62 -4.02 0.61 13.95
C THR A 62 -3.87 0.28 12.49
N ILE A 63 -4.94 0.52 11.74
CA ILE A 63 -4.96 0.35 10.29
C ILE A 63 -5.00 1.75 9.67
N ALA A 64 -4.13 1.99 8.71
CA ALA A 64 -4.17 3.18 7.87
C ALA A 64 -4.33 2.75 6.41
N ILE A 65 -5.35 3.25 5.72
CA ILE A 65 -5.61 2.93 4.32
C ILE A 65 -5.42 4.21 3.52
N VAL A 66 -4.46 4.18 2.61
CA VAL A 66 -4.15 5.29 1.71
C VAL A 66 -4.69 4.96 0.34
N ASN A 67 -5.61 5.78 -0.16
CA ASN A 67 -6.21 5.57 -1.46
C ASN A 67 -5.41 6.29 -2.54
N LYS A 68 -4.72 5.54 -3.41
CA LYS A 68 -4.07 6.02 -4.63
C LYS A 68 -4.61 5.29 -5.87
N SER A 69 -5.86 4.83 -5.79
CA SER A 69 -6.48 3.97 -6.80
C SER A 69 -7.04 4.73 -8.00
N GLY A 70 -7.10 6.07 -7.94
CA GLY A 70 -7.79 6.91 -8.92
C GLY A 70 -9.31 6.97 -8.73
N TYR A 71 -9.89 6.20 -7.80
CA TYR A 71 -11.32 6.12 -7.54
C TYR A 71 -11.64 6.28 -6.06
N ASN A 72 -12.90 6.54 -5.71
CA ASN A 72 -13.33 6.53 -4.32
C ASN A 72 -13.45 5.09 -3.82
N ILE A 73 -13.00 4.85 -2.59
CA ILE A 73 -13.16 3.57 -1.91
C ILE A 73 -14.26 3.73 -0.86
N THR A 74 -15.23 2.82 -0.87
CA THR A 74 -16.24 2.71 0.18
C THR A 74 -16.01 1.45 0.97
N HIS A 75 -16.51 1.37 2.19
CA HIS A 75 -16.42 0.14 2.97
C HIS A 75 -17.75 -0.19 3.63
N LEU A 76 -17.96 -1.49 3.85
CA LEU A 76 -19.01 -1.96 4.74
C LEU A 76 -18.59 -1.71 6.19
N PRO A 77 -19.54 -1.65 7.14
CA PRO A 77 -19.23 -1.49 8.55
C PRO A 77 -18.15 -2.47 9.00
N VAL A 78 -17.04 -1.92 9.48
CA VAL A 78 -15.90 -2.70 9.95
C VAL A 78 -16.31 -3.48 11.19
N THR A 79 -15.95 -4.77 11.21
CA THR A 79 -16.35 -5.68 12.29
C THR A 79 -15.13 -6.11 13.09
N LEU A 80 -15.23 -5.98 14.42
CA LEU A 80 -14.26 -6.53 15.36
C LEU A 80 -14.82 -7.83 15.95
N GLU A 81 -14.05 -8.92 15.84
CA GLU A 81 -14.34 -10.18 16.54
C GLU A 81 -13.81 -10.15 17.99
N ASP A 82 -12.68 -9.47 18.22
CA ASP A 82 -12.14 -9.20 19.57
C ASP A 82 -11.54 -7.79 19.62
N GLY A 83 -11.52 -7.21 20.82
CA GLY A 83 -11.13 -5.82 21.03
C GLY A 83 -12.29 -4.85 20.93
N ARG A 84 -11.95 -3.56 20.84
CA ARG A 84 -12.86 -2.44 20.64
C ARG A 84 -12.12 -1.29 19.97
N PHE A 85 -12.83 -0.41 19.28
CA PHE A 85 -12.24 0.84 18.79
C PHE A 85 -11.93 1.79 19.95
N VAL A 86 -10.92 2.64 19.73
CA VAL A 86 -10.60 3.75 20.64
C VAL A 86 -11.63 4.86 20.45
N LYS A 87 -12.25 5.27 21.55
CA LYS A 87 -13.32 6.28 21.59
C LYS A 87 -12.86 7.50 22.37
N HIS A 88 -13.61 8.59 22.22
CA HIS A 88 -13.40 9.83 22.97
C HIS A 88 -13.25 9.58 24.49
N ASP A 89 -14.10 8.72 25.06
CA ASP A 89 -14.11 8.42 26.50
C ASP A 89 -12.83 7.75 27.02
N ASP A 90 -11.96 7.25 26.12
CA ASP A 90 -10.69 6.61 26.52
C ASP A 90 -9.62 7.62 26.95
N HIS A 91 -9.87 8.91 26.78
CA HIS A 91 -8.89 9.95 27.03
C HIS A 91 -9.54 11.27 27.43
N GLU A 92 -8.96 11.90 28.45
CA GLU A 92 -9.43 13.20 28.92
C GLU A 92 -8.92 14.30 27.97
N ASN A 93 -9.82 15.15 27.46
CA ASN A 93 -9.54 16.40 26.74
C ASN A 93 -9.18 16.34 25.24
N ILE A 94 -9.42 15.23 24.54
CA ILE A 94 -9.27 15.17 23.08
C ILE A 94 -10.56 14.60 22.50
N ASP A 95 -11.26 15.32 21.61
CA ASP A 95 -12.50 14.83 20.99
C ASP A 95 -12.18 14.04 19.73
N ILE A 96 -11.67 12.81 19.90
CA ILE A 96 -11.28 11.94 18.79
C ILE A 96 -11.93 10.57 18.94
N ASN A 97 -12.64 10.15 17.90
CA ASN A 97 -13.11 8.79 17.72
C ASN A 97 -12.29 8.12 16.61
N CYS A 98 -11.68 6.98 16.93
CA CYS A 98 -10.83 6.23 16.01
C CYS A 98 -11.55 5.01 15.43
N GLU A 99 -12.87 5.11 15.32
CA GLU A 99 -13.72 4.21 14.56
C GLU A 99 -13.65 4.53 13.06
N PRO A 100 -13.78 3.52 12.19
CA PRO A 100 -13.91 3.72 10.74
C PRO A 100 -15.06 4.65 10.41
N GLN A 101 -14.84 5.56 9.48
CA GLN A 101 -15.79 6.57 9.05
C GLN A 101 -16.68 6.03 7.94
N THR A 102 -17.99 6.28 7.98
CA THR A 102 -18.90 5.77 6.96
C THR A 102 -18.80 6.47 5.60
N GLU A 103 -18.05 7.57 5.52
CA GLU A 103 -17.89 8.33 4.29
C GLU A 103 -16.93 7.64 3.31
N PRO A 104 -17.15 7.79 1.99
CA PRO A 104 -16.21 7.26 1.01
C PRO A 104 -14.81 7.87 1.17
N LEU A 105 -13.78 7.02 1.24
CA LEU A 105 -12.39 7.42 1.19
C LEU A 105 -12.03 7.90 -0.22
N VAL A 106 -11.88 9.22 -0.39
CA VAL A 106 -11.60 9.84 -1.70
C VAL A 106 -10.19 9.51 -2.14
N ASN A 107 -9.93 9.55 -3.45
CA ASN A 107 -8.57 9.42 -3.96
C ASN A 107 -7.63 10.44 -3.31
N ASP A 108 -6.40 10.02 -3.07
CA ASP A 108 -5.33 10.72 -2.36
C ASP A 108 -5.52 10.95 -0.87
N GLN A 109 -6.61 10.46 -0.27
CA GLN A 109 -6.83 10.54 1.17
C GLN A 109 -6.36 9.30 1.92
N THR A 110 -6.16 9.49 3.22
CA THR A 110 -5.86 8.45 4.19
C THR A 110 -7.00 8.35 5.19
N GLU A 111 -7.43 7.14 5.49
CA GLU A 111 -8.27 6.85 6.65
C GLU A 111 -7.49 6.03 7.65
N THR A 112 -7.52 6.43 8.92
CA THR A 112 -6.85 5.73 10.01
C THR A 112 -7.84 5.41 11.11
N PHE A 113 -7.89 4.16 11.53
CA PHE A 113 -8.70 3.70 12.65
C PHE A 113 -7.90 2.78 13.56
N SER A 114 -8.21 2.83 14.86
CA SER A 114 -7.42 2.17 15.89
C SER A 114 -8.29 1.40 16.85
N SER A 115 -7.84 0.19 17.18
CA SER A 115 -8.51 -0.74 18.07
C SER A 115 -7.55 -1.26 19.13
N ILE A 116 -8.08 -1.50 20.32
CA ILE A 116 -7.36 -1.98 21.49
C ILE A 116 -8.08 -3.18 22.11
N THR A 117 -7.41 -3.93 22.98
CA THR A 117 -8.05 -5.04 23.69
C THR A 117 -9.17 -4.55 24.60
N SER A 118 -10.30 -5.25 24.59
CA SER A 118 -11.48 -4.93 25.40
C SER A 118 -11.50 -5.68 26.75
N ARG A 119 -10.64 -6.69 26.92
CA ARG A 119 -10.58 -7.57 28.09
C ARG A 119 -9.15 -8.00 28.41
N VAL A 120 -8.94 -8.38 29.67
CA VAL A 120 -7.65 -8.92 30.17
C VAL A 120 -7.36 -10.25 29.47
N PHE A 121 -6.13 -10.43 28.98
CA PHE A 121 -5.71 -11.57 28.16
C PHE A 121 -6.49 -11.74 26.84
N GLY A 122 -7.11 -10.68 26.33
CA GLY A 122 -7.72 -10.65 25.01
C GLY A 122 -6.71 -10.31 23.90
N GLY A 123 -7.14 -10.44 22.65
CA GLY A 123 -6.42 -9.93 21.49
C GLY A 123 -7.21 -8.79 20.83
N VAL A 124 -6.76 -8.39 19.64
CA VAL A 124 -7.51 -7.52 18.75
C VAL A 124 -7.67 -8.24 17.43
N LYS A 125 -8.91 -8.50 17.01
CA LYS A 125 -9.17 -9.20 15.75
C LYS A 125 -10.29 -8.50 15.01
N GLY A 126 -10.09 -8.24 13.72
CA GLY A 126 -11.11 -7.60 12.90
C GLY A 126 -10.96 -7.83 11.41
N ILE A 127 -12.02 -7.43 10.71
CA ILE A 127 -12.16 -7.48 9.26
C ILE A 127 -12.81 -6.20 8.77
N ALA A 128 -12.29 -5.65 7.68
CA ALA A 128 -12.87 -4.55 6.93
C ALA A 128 -12.99 -4.94 5.45
N ILE A 129 -14.15 -4.71 4.84
CA ILE A 129 -14.41 -5.01 3.44
C ILE A 129 -14.57 -3.69 2.68
N PHE A 130 -13.76 -3.51 1.65
CA PHE A 130 -13.69 -2.31 0.83
C PHE A 130 -14.20 -2.59 -0.58
N THR A 131 -14.79 -1.57 -1.19
CA THR A 131 -15.25 -1.55 -2.57
C THR A 131 -14.69 -0.31 -3.26
N ILE A 132 -13.91 -0.51 -4.32
CA ILE A 132 -13.37 0.53 -5.19
C ILE A 132 -14.44 0.86 -6.25
N ASN A 133 -14.83 2.12 -6.36
CA ASN A 133 -15.90 2.57 -7.25
C ASN A 133 -15.41 2.80 -8.69
N ASP A 134 -14.90 1.75 -9.34
CA ASP A 134 -14.24 1.75 -10.65
C ASP A 134 -15.13 1.33 -11.83
N GLY A 135 -16.46 1.35 -11.63
CA GLY A 135 -17.46 0.90 -12.61
C GLY A 135 -17.65 -0.63 -12.67
N GLY A 136 -16.69 -1.41 -12.18
CA GLY A 136 -16.81 -2.86 -11.97
C GLY A 136 -17.05 -3.25 -10.51
N SER A 137 -16.92 -2.31 -9.57
CA SER A 137 -17.03 -2.48 -8.12
C SER A 137 -16.07 -3.56 -7.60
N SER A 138 -14.77 -3.34 -7.81
CA SER A 138 -13.71 -4.19 -7.26
C SER A 138 -13.74 -4.22 -5.73
N THR A 139 -13.73 -5.40 -5.12
CA THR A 139 -13.77 -5.55 -3.65
C THR A 139 -12.51 -6.18 -3.10
N PHE A 140 -12.06 -5.74 -1.93
CA PHE A 140 -10.98 -6.40 -1.18
C PHE A 140 -11.30 -6.41 0.31
N ALA A 141 -10.71 -7.35 1.04
CA ALA A 141 -10.84 -7.47 2.48
C ALA A 141 -9.48 -7.26 3.15
N LEU A 142 -9.49 -6.58 4.29
CA LEU A 142 -8.34 -6.39 5.14
C LEU A 142 -8.63 -7.04 6.50
N PHE A 143 -7.73 -7.90 6.92
CA PHE A 143 -7.81 -8.68 8.14
C PHE A 143 -6.66 -8.29 9.06
N TRP A 144 -6.94 -8.23 10.36
CA TRP A 144 -5.91 -8.09 11.38
C TRP A 144 -6.20 -8.98 12.57
N ASN A 145 -5.13 -9.54 13.12
CA ASN A 145 -5.16 -10.33 14.33
C ASN A 145 -3.91 -10.04 15.15
N VAL A 146 -4.09 -9.36 16.28
CA VAL A 146 -3.07 -9.11 17.29
C VAL A 146 -3.37 -10.05 18.46
N PRO A 147 -2.73 -11.23 18.51
CA PRO A 147 -2.98 -12.20 19.57
C PRO A 147 -2.41 -11.71 20.90
N THR A 148 -2.88 -12.27 22.00
CA THR A 148 -2.31 -12.03 23.33
C THR A 148 -0.84 -12.46 23.44
N ILE A 149 -0.50 -13.54 22.73
CA ILE A 149 0.87 -14.08 22.66
C ILE A 149 1.19 -14.35 21.20
N GLY A 150 2.28 -13.74 20.72
CA GLY A 150 2.76 -13.89 19.35
C GLY A 150 2.81 -12.56 18.59
N PRO A 151 3.33 -12.59 17.37
CA PRO A 151 3.38 -11.40 16.52
C PRO A 151 1.98 -11.05 15.98
N PRO A 152 1.71 -9.78 15.68
CA PRO A 152 0.51 -9.38 14.97
C PRO A 152 0.56 -9.89 13.52
N ILE A 153 -0.61 -10.21 12.98
CA ILE A 153 -0.81 -10.68 11.60
C ILE A 153 -1.76 -9.70 10.91
N TYR A 154 -1.41 -9.27 9.71
CA TYR A 154 -2.20 -8.40 8.86
C TYR A 154 -2.21 -8.94 7.44
N GLU A 155 -3.38 -9.02 6.83
CA GLU A 155 -3.56 -9.64 5.53
C GLU A 155 -4.54 -8.84 4.68
N ILE A 156 -4.28 -8.78 3.38
CA ILE A 156 -5.20 -8.23 2.37
C ILE A 156 -5.52 -9.32 1.36
N GLU A 157 -6.81 -9.51 1.08
CA GLU A 157 -7.29 -10.52 0.16
C GLU A 157 -8.31 -9.95 -0.84
N GLY A 158 -8.40 -10.59 -2.00
CA GLY A 158 -9.42 -10.28 -3.01
C GLY A 158 -9.14 -9.03 -3.85
N LEU A 159 -8.06 -8.28 -3.59
CA LEU A 159 -7.67 -7.15 -4.43
C LEU A 159 -7.39 -7.62 -5.87
N PRO A 160 -8.04 -7.07 -6.91
CA PRO A 160 -7.84 -7.52 -8.29
C PRO A 160 -6.47 -7.11 -8.83
N ASN A 161 -5.52 -8.04 -8.77
CA ASN A 161 -4.11 -7.85 -9.11
C ASN A 161 -3.86 -7.51 -10.59
N GLU A 162 -4.86 -7.63 -11.46
CA GLU A 162 -4.77 -7.19 -12.86
C GLU A 162 -5.00 -5.68 -13.04
N ARG A 163 -5.56 -5.01 -12.03
CA ARG A 163 -5.90 -3.57 -12.05
C ARG A 163 -5.26 -2.76 -10.94
N TYR A 164 -4.97 -3.40 -9.81
CA TYR A 164 -4.46 -2.74 -8.62
C TYR A 164 -3.28 -3.50 -8.04
N TYR A 165 -2.42 -2.77 -7.33
CA TYR A 165 -1.43 -3.35 -6.43
C TYR A 165 -1.47 -2.61 -5.11
N ASN A 166 -0.99 -3.27 -4.06
CA ASN A 166 -0.90 -2.68 -2.73
C ASN A 166 0.56 -2.56 -2.29
N GLU A 167 0.89 -1.45 -1.67
CA GLU A 167 2.13 -1.27 -0.90
C GLU A 167 1.78 -1.33 0.58
N THR A 168 2.58 -2.06 1.36
CA THR A 168 2.34 -2.19 2.81
C THR A 168 3.51 -1.64 3.59
N LYS A 169 3.22 -0.95 4.69
CA LYS A 169 4.22 -0.39 5.60
C LYS A 169 3.82 -0.65 7.04
N TYR A 170 4.83 -0.89 7.87
CA TYR A 170 4.66 -1.07 9.31
C TYR A 170 5.28 0.10 10.05
N GLY A 171 4.63 0.51 11.14
CA GLY A 171 5.11 1.56 12.03
C GLY A 171 4.76 1.29 13.48
N LEU A 172 5.27 2.13 14.37
CA LEU A 172 4.96 2.12 15.81
C LEU A 172 5.12 0.72 16.46
N ASP A 173 6.24 0.05 16.21
CA ASP A 173 6.51 -1.31 16.71
C ASP A 173 5.49 -2.36 16.22
N ASN A 174 5.17 -2.31 14.91
CA ASN A 174 4.21 -3.18 14.21
C ASN A 174 2.76 -3.07 14.68
N THR A 175 2.43 -1.98 15.40
CA THR A 175 1.05 -1.68 15.80
C THR A 175 0.31 -0.84 14.77
N LEU A 176 1.03 -0.13 13.89
CA LEU A 176 0.48 0.56 12.73
C LEU A 176 0.74 -0.27 11.48
N TYR A 177 -0.33 -0.69 10.81
CA TYR A 177 -0.31 -1.32 9.50
C TYR A 177 -0.92 -0.37 8.48
N GLN A 178 -0.08 0.16 7.60
CA GLN A 178 -0.51 1.03 6.51
C GLN A 178 -0.57 0.23 5.20
N VAL A 179 -1.69 0.35 4.49
CA VAL A 179 -1.88 -0.20 3.15
C VAL A 179 -2.20 0.92 2.19
N THR A 180 -1.36 1.09 1.17
CA THR A 180 -1.62 2.02 0.06
C THR A 180 -2.12 1.22 -1.14
N ILE A 181 -3.31 1.56 -1.63
CA ILE A 181 -3.89 0.90 -2.82
C ILE A 181 -3.61 1.77 -4.04
N HIS A 182 -2.85 1.24 -5.00
CA HIS A 182 -2.51 1.90 -6.24
C HIS A 182 -3.24 1.26 -7.42
N GLN A 183 -3.60 2.07 -8.41
CA GLN A 183 -3.95 1.54 -9.72
C GLN A 183 -2.69 1.22 -10.51
N TYR A 184 -2.67 0.11 -11.23
CA TYR A 184 -1.68 -0.03 -12.29
C TYR A 184 -1.94 1.04 -13.33
N GLU A 185 -0.97 1.93 -13.54
CA GLU A 185 -0.96 2.71 -14.77
C GLU A 185 -0.84 1.70 -15.91
N HIS A 186 -1.91 1.53 -16.68
CA HIS A 186 -1.73 1.08 -18.05
C HIS A 186 -0.83 2.14 -18.68
N VAL A 187 0.47 1.84 -18.76
CA VAL A 187 1.39 2.55 -19.63
C VAL A 187 0.74 2.45 -21.00
N LYS A 188 -0.03 3.47 -21.39
CA LYS A 188 -0.48 3.65 -22.76
C LYS A 188 0.83 3.72 -23.51
N ASN A 189 1.20 2.62 -24.16
CA ASN A 189 2.46 2.47 -24.87
C ASN A 189 2.83 3.82 -25.46
N ALA A 190 3.79 4.49 -24.82
CA ALA A 190 4.42 5.61 -25.47
C ALA A 190 5.04 4.94 -26.69
N VAL A 191 4.40 5.13 -27.85
CA VAL A 191 5.02 4.83 -29.12
C VAL A 191 6.18 5.80 -29.16
N VAL A 192 7.30 5.40 -28.56
CA VAL A 192 8.57 6.03 -28.79
C VAL A 192 8.83 5.70 -30.24
N ASN A 193 8.38 6.61 -31.11
CA ASN A 193 8.84 6.69 -32.48
C ASN A 193 10.33 6.97 -32.39
N VAL A 194 11.10 5.89 -32.21
CA VAL A 194 12.54 5.90 -32.42
C VAL A 194 12.69 6.07 -33.93
N TRP A 195 12.63 7.32 -34.39
CA TRP A 195 13.23 7.69 -35.66
C TRP A 195 14.72 7.40 -35.47
N PHE A 196 15.13 6.21 -35.92
CA PHE A 196 16.53 5.98 -36.22
C PHE A 196 16.93 7.03 -37.25
N ILE A 197 17.61 8.07 -36.79
CA ILE A 197 18.44 8.90 -37.65
C ILE A 197 19.59 7.99 -38.08
N ILE A 198 19.35 7.15 -39.08
CA ILE A 198 20.42 6.46 -39.80
C ILE A 198 21.15 7.58 -40.54
N PRO A 199 22.45 7.82 -40.26
CA PRO A 199 23.23 8.77 -41.04
C PRO A 199 23.12 8.40 -42.53
N PRO A 200 22.86 9.35 -43.44
CA PRO A 200 22.49 9.10 -44.85
C PRO A 200 23.60 8.47 -45.72
N TYR A 201 24.64 7.88 -45.14
CA TYR A 201 25.81 7.37 -45.86
C TYR A 201 25.77 5.88 -46.17
N PHE A 202 24.72 5.17 -45.79
CA PHE A 202 24.56 3.74 -46.07
C PHE A 202 23.10 3.46 -46.42
N PHE A 203 22.67 3.65 -47.68
CA PHE A 203 21.75 2.76 -48.40
C PHE A 203 21.51 3.30 -49.84
N PRO A 204 21.63 2.47 -50.89
CA PRO A 204 21.36 2.85 -52.29
C PRO A 204 19.87 3.16 -52.52
N PRO A 205 19.51 3.85 -53.64
CA PRO A 205 18.18 4.40 -53.84
C PRO A 205 17.17 3.31 -54.21
N PHE A 206 16.52 2.70 -53.22
CA PHE A 206 15.34 1.87 -53.46
C PHE A 206 14.22 2.25 -52.49
N ILE A 207 13.29 3.05 -53.03
CA ILE A 207 11.84 3.05 -52.81
C ILE A 207 11.38 2.69 -51.39
N ILE A 208 11.02 3.72 -50.60
CA ILE A 208 10.14 3.55 -49.44
C ILE A 208 8.71 3.87 -49.89
N LEU A 209 7.89 2.82 -50.06
CA LEU A 209 6.45 2.94 -50.21
C LEU A 209 5.82 3.11 -48.82
N PHE A 210 5.15 4.23 -48.59
CA PHE A 210 4.34 4.45 -47.39
C PHE A 210 3.01 3.71 -47.52
N VAL A 211 2.76 2.75 -46.61
CA VAL A 211 1.40 2.25 -46.36
C VAL A 211 1.01 2.70 -44.95
N SER A 212 0.31 3.82 -44.86
CA SER A 212 -0.44 4.19 -43.67
C SER A 212 -1.80 3.50 -43.72
N ARG A 213 -2.03 2.54 -42.81
CA ARG A 213 -3.40 2.16 -42.44
C ARG A 213 -3.69 2.73 -41.06
N ILE A 214 -4.53 3.75 -41.05
CA ILE A 214 -5.28 4.20 -39.88
C ILE A 214 -6.33 3.11 -39.62
N ILE A 215 -6.37 2.57 -38.39
CA ILE A 215 -7.56 1.88 -37.89
C ILE A 215 -8.01 2.65 -36.66
N THR A 216 -9.13 3.35 -36.83
CA THR A 216 -9.97 3.88 -35.77
C THR A 216 -11.13 2.90 -35.63
N VAL A 217 -11.26 2.27 -34.46
CA VAL A 217 -12.44 2.20 -33.56
C VAL A 217 -11.97 1.45 -32.32
#